data_AF-A0A7C5EHM4-F1
#
_entry.id   AF-A0A7C5EHM4-F1
#
_cell.length_a   1.000
_cell.length_b   1.000
_cell.length_c   1.000
_cell.angle_alpha   90.00
_cell.angle_beta   90.00
_cell.angle_gamma   90.00
#
_symmetry.space_group_name_H-M   'P 1'
#
loop_
_entity.id
_entity.type
_entity.pdbx_description
1 polymer ?
#
loop_
_entity_poly.entity_id
_entity_poly.type
_entity_poly.pdbx_seq_one_letter_code
_entity_poly.pdbx_strand_id
1 'polypeptide(L)'
;SVGLYSPLLKQLLIQNSPERAEMFRTIRHEGFHQYLDRFASRTPLWFNEGHAAYFETAGDNGSWKAGIIRDDFLDILKERAVPTIESILTRRGESFYKRGIRSYAESWALVHFLYHGYSGGKQILRTIFEKLGTGPAKEIVRDALENVDRQDLEAKFRAYMTKLFDR
;
A
#
# COMPACT_ATOMS: atom_id res chain seq x y z
N SER A 1 6.86 -15.07 -2.87
CA SER A 1 7.60 -13.98 -3.53
C SER A 1 8.90 -14.56 -4.05
N VAL A 2 9.31 -14.15 -5.26
CA VAL A 2 10.59 -14.56 -5.90
C VAL A 2 11.73 -13.58 -5.61
N GLY A 3 11.62 -12.78 -4.53
CA GLY A 3 12.58 -11.77 -4.15
C GLY A 3 12.32 -11.18 -2.77
N LEU A 4 13.28 -10.41 -2.27
CA LEU A 4 13.27 -9.77 -0.96
C LEU A 4 14.20 -8.55 -0.96
N TYR A 5 13.73 -7.42 -0.41
CA TYR A 5 14.59 -6.36 0.08
C TYR A 5 14.95 -6.58 1.55
N SER A 6 16.25 -6.66 1.87
CA SER A 6 16.75 -6.71 3.24
C SER A 6 17.14 -5.31 3.72
N PRO A 7 16.38 -4.68 4.64
CA PRO A 7 16.75 -3.38 5.18
C PRO A 7 17.99 -3.43 6.08
N LEU A 8 18.38 -4.62 6.58
CA LEU A 8 19.60 -4.82 7.34
C LEU A 8 20.84 -4.79 6.44
N LEU A 9 20.78 -5.52 5.32
CA LEU A 9 21.91 -5.64 4.39
C LEU A 9 21.91 -4.55 3.32
N LYS A 10 20.82 -3.78 3.21
CA LYS A 10 20.57 -2.81 2.13
C LYS A 10 20.66 -3.45 0.73
N GLN A 11 20.23 -4.70 0.63
CA GLN A 11 20.32 -5.51 -0.58
C GLN A 11 18.93 -5.89 -1.07
N LEU A 12 18.74 -5.75 -2.38
CA LEU A 12 17.59 -6.28 -3.10
C LEU A 12 18.01 -7.60 -3.76
N LEU A 13 17.42 -8.71 -3.32
CA LEU A 13 17.67 -10.06 -3.83
C LEU A 13 16.49 -10.50 -4.69
N ILE A 14 16.77 -10.97 -5.90
CA ILE A 14 15.75 -11.40 -6.86
C ILE A 14 16.19 -12.72 -7.46
N GLN A 15 15.32 -13.72 -7.41
CA GLN A 15 15.52 -14.96 -8.14
C GLN A 15 15.34 -14.68 -9.64
N ASN A 16 16.30 -15.13 -10.44
CA ASN A 16 16.18 -15.09 -11.90
C ASN A 16 15.13 -16.11 -12.37
N SER A 17 13.86 -15.70 -12.38
CA SER A 17 12.71 -16.53 -12.75
C SER A 17 12.39 -16.38 -14.25
N PRO A 18 12.02 -17.49 -14.94
CA PRO A 18 11.55 -17.43 -16.33
C PRO A 18 10.21 -16.72 -16.47
N GLU A 19 9.40 -16.64 -15.40
CA GLU A 19 8.16 -15.86 -15.31
C GLU A 19 8.46 -14.35 -15.16
N ARG A 20 9.00 -13.75 -16.23
CA ARG A 20 9.52 -12.36 -16.22
C ARG A 20 8.52 -11.34 -15.69
N ALA A 21 7.23 -11.47 -16.01
CA ALA A 21 6.21 -10.54 -15.55
C ALA A 21 6.07 -10.55 -14.02
N GLU A 22 6.03 -11.74 -13.39
CA GLU A 22 6.01 -11.87 -11.93
C GLU A 22 7.31 -11.35 -11.33
N MET A 23 8.45 -11.74 -11.89
CA MET A 23 9.76 -11.28 -11.42
C MET A 23 9.87 -9.74 -11.44
N PHE A 24 9.42 -9.08 -12.50
CA PHE A 24 9.41 -7.61 -12.58
C PHE A 24 8.41 -6.96 -11.61
N ARG A 25 7.26 -7.59 -11.34
CA ARG A 25 6.36 -7.14 -10.28
C ARG A 25 7.05 -7.18 -8.92
N THR A 26 7.72 -8.30 -8.60
CA THR A 26 8.52 -8.42 -7.38
C THR A 26 9.64 -7.39 -7.32
N ILE A 27 10.39 -7.16 -8.40
CA ILE A 27 11.42 -6.11 -8.47
C ILE A 27 10.85 -4.74 -8.08
N ARG A 28 9.68 -4.38 -8.61
CA ARG A 28 9.05 -3.10 -8.29
C ARG A 28 8.51 -3.04 -6.87
N HIS A 29 7.92 -4.12 -6.37
CA HIS A 29 7.44 -4.24 -5.00
C HIS A 29 8.58 -4.02 -3.99
N GLU A 30 9.62 -4.85 -4.11
CA GLU A 30 10.77 -4.81 -3.22
C GLU A 30 11.64 -3.56 -3.45
N GLY A 31 11.67 -3.06 -4.69
CA GLY A 31 12.31 -1.79 -5.04
C GLY A 31 11.63 -0.59 -4.37
N PHE A 32 10.32 -0.64 -4.14
CA PHE A 32 9.65 0.39 -3.34
C PHE A 32 10.09 0.34 -1.88
N HIS A 33 10.23 -0.84 -1.27
CA HIS A 33 10.79 -0.94 0.09
C HIS A 33 12.21 -0.37 0.16
N GLN A 34 13.04 -0.65 -0.85
CA GLN A 34 14.38 -0.06 -0.96
C GLN A 34 14.34 1.46 -1.06
N TYR A 35 13.45 2.01 -1.90
CA TYR A 35 13.25 3.45 -2.03
C TYR A 35 12.85 4.08 -0.69
N LEU A 36 11.85 3.51 -0.01
CA LEU A 36 11.30 4.06 1.22
C LEU A 36 12.31 4.03 2.39
N ASP A 37 13.11 2.97 2.47
CA ASP A 37 14.16 2.80 3.48
C ASP A 37 15.28 3.85 3.39
N ARG A 38 15.40 4.57 2.26
CA ARG A 38 16.29 5.74 2.16
C ARG A 38 15.79 6.96 2.91
N PHE A 39 14.48 7.06 3.16
CA PHE A 39 13.86 8.19 3.86
C PHE A 39 13.63 7.89 5.34
N ALA A 40 13.19 6.67 5.67
CA ALA A 40 12.94 6.28 7.05
C ALA A 40 13.10 4.77 7.27
N SER A 41 13.76 4.42 8.37
CA SER A 41 13.90 3.04 8.84
C SER A 41 12.62 2.48 9.48
N ARG A 42 11.67 3.35 9.82
CA ARG A 42 10.37 2.97 10.42
C ARG A 42 9.25 3.73 9.73
N THR A 43 8.33 2.99 9.13
CA THR A 43 7.17 3.54 8.41
C THR A 43 5.89 2.84 8.86
N PRO A 44 4.71 3.46 8.70
CA PRO A 44 3.45 2.76 8.90
C PRO A 44 3.39 1.52 8.00
N LEU A 45 2.99 0.37 8.55
CA LEU A 45 3.06 -0.89 7.83
C LEU A 45 2.15 -0.92 6.59
N TRP A 46 0.88 -0.49 6.75
CA TRP A 46 -0.05 -0.35 5.63
C TRP A 46 0.48 0.58 4.53
N PHE A 47 1.21 1.62 4.93
CA PHE A 47 1.74 2.61 4.00
C PHE A 47 2.88 2.00 3.19
N ASN A 48 3.81 1.29 3.84
CA ASN A 48 4.92 0.63 3.16
C ASN A 48 4.41 -0.47 2.21
N GLU A 49 3.65 -1.42 2.73
CA GLU A 49 3.17 -2.59 1.98
C GLU A 49 2.12 -2.20 0.92
N GLY A 50 1.26 -1.23 1.23
CA GLY A 50 0.24 -0.75 0.30
C GLY A 50 0.83 -0.01 -0.89
N HIS A 51 1.88 0.80 -0.70
CA HIS A 51 2.57 1.43 -1.83
C HIS A 51 3.44 0.45 -2.60
N ALA A 52 4.10 -0.49 -1.93
CA ALA A 52 4.83 -1.57 -2.61
C ALA A 52 3.88 -2.32 -3.56
N ALA A 53 2.70 -2.69 -3.08
CA ALA A 53 1.66 -3.32 -3.88
C ALA A 53 0.98 -2.39 -4.91
N TYR A 54 1.04 -1.06 -4.73
CA TYR A 54 0.54 -0.09 -5.70
C TYR A 54 1.52 0.09 -6.87
N PHE A 55 2.82 0.19 -6.57
CA PHE A 55 3.87 0.40 -7.57
C PHE A 55 4.35 -0.89 -8.24
N GLU A 56 4.10 -2.08 -7.66
CA GLU A 56 4.43 -3.35 -8.32
C GLU A 56 3.75 -3.53 -9.68
N THR A 57 2.61 -2.86 -9.90
CA THR A 57 1.88 -2.87 -11.17
C THR A 57 2.30 -1.76 -12.12
N ALA A 58 3.29 -0.94 -11.74
CA ALA A 58 3.81 0.11 -12.60
C ALA A 58 4.49 -0.48 -13.84
N GLY A 59 4.17 0.04 -15.01
CA GLY A 59 4.75 -0.45 -16.25
C GLY A 59 4.39 0.42 -17.44
N ASP A 60 5.05 0.12 -18.56
CA ASP A 60 4.83 0.79 -19.82
C ASP A 60 3.91 -0.04 -20.72
N ASN A 61 2.61 0.24 -20.65
CA ASN A 61 1.63 -0.19 -21.66
C ASN A 61 1.31 1.00 -22.60
N GLY A 62 2.34 1.70 -23.09
CA GLY A 62 2.23 2.91 -23.92
C GLY A 62 2.25 4.23 -23.14
N SER A 63 2.35 4.17 -21.81
CA SER A 63 2.65 5.28 -20.89
C SER A 63 2.94 4.70 -19.51
N TRP A 64 3.93 5.25 -18.78
CA TRP A 64 4.25 4.82 -17.42
C TRP A 64 3.09 5.12 -16.47
N LYS A 65 2.35 4.08 -16.08
CA LYS A 65 1.20 4.17 -15.16
C LYS A 65 1.38 3.19 -14.01
N ALA A 66 1.14 3.66 -12.79
CA ALA A 66 1.10 2.84 -11.58
C ALA A 66 -0.35 2.66 -11.11
N GLY A 67 -0.58 1.71 -10.19
CA GLY A 67 -1.90 1.51 -9.60
C GLY A 67 -2.89 0.83 -10.54
N ILE A 68 -2.43 -0.04 -11.45
CA ILE A 68 -3.33 -0.93 -12.18
C ILE A 68 -4.09 -1.77 -11.14
N ILE A 69 -5.40 -1.85 -11.31
CA ILE A 69 -6.28 -2.58 -10.39
C ILE A 69 -5.93 -4.07 -10.42
N ARG A 70 -5.82 -4.66 -9.23
CA ARG A 70 -5.48 -6.06 -9.01
C ARG A 70 -6.73 -6.89 -8.73
N ASP A 71 -7.22 -7.62 -9.73
CA ASP A 71 -8.43 -8.46 -9.57
C ASP A 71 -8.27 -9.52 -8.50
N ASP A 72 -7.09 -10.14 -8.41
CA ASP A 72 -6.78 -11.10 -7.35
C ASP A 72 -6.86 -10.50 -5.94
N PHE A 73 -6.57 -9.21 -5.77
CA PHE A 73 -6.82 -8.50 -4.51
C PHE A 73 -8.30 -8.20 -4.30
N LEU A 74 -9.03 -7.84 -5.35
CA LEU A 74 -10.46 -7.61 -5.25
C LEU A 74 -11.20 -8.89 -4.86
N ASP A 75 -10.83 -10.04 -5.41
CA ASP A 75 -11.42 -11.34 -5.08
C ASP A 75 -11.24 -11.66 -3.59
N ILE A 76 -10.02 -11.50 -3.06
CA ILE A 76 -9.74 -11.66 -1.62
C ILE A 76 -10.57 -10.70 -0.75
N LEU A 77 -10.81 -9.48 -1.23
CA LEU A 77 -11.55 -8.46 -0.51
C LEU A 77 -13.08 -8.61 -0.65
N LYS A 78 -13.58 -9.32 -1.67
CA LYS A 78 -15.00 -9.65 -1.86
C LYS A 78 -15.45 -10.78 -0.95
N GLU A 79 -14.58 -11.75 -0.66
CA GLU A 79 -14.89 -12.91 0.18
C GLU A 79 -15.30 -12.55 1.62
N ARG A 80 -14.96 -11.34 2.09
CA ARG A 80 -15.25 -10.86 3.45
C ARG A 80 -15.61 -9.39 3.42
N ALA A 81 -16.20 -8.87 4.50
CA ALA A 81 -16.50 -7.45 4.59
C ALA A 81 -15.24 -6.58 4.40
N VAL A 82 -15.41 -5.46 3.66
CA VAL A 82 -14.40 -4.41 3.52
C VAL A 82 -13.99 -3.92 4.91
N PRO A 83 -12.69 -3.95 5.27
CA PRO A 83 -12.23 -3.51 6.58
C PRO A 83 -12.50 -2.01 6.77
N THR A 84 -12.59 -1.58 8.03
CA THR A 84 -12.55 -0.14 8.33
C THR A 84 -11.14 0.41 8.08
N ILE A 85 -11.05 1.70 7.73
CA ILE A 85 -9.77 2.41 7.60
C ILE A 85 -8.99 2.28 8.90
N GLU A 86 -9.63 2.49 10.05
CA GLU A 86 -8.97 2.40 11.37
C GLU A 86 -8.34 1.02 11.61
N SER A 87 -9.00 -0.07 11.17
CA SER A 87 -8.45 -1.43 11.26
C SER A 87 -7.20 -1.63 10.40
N ILE A 88 -7.10 -0.91 9.28
CA ILE A 88 -5.90 -0.93 8.42
C ILE A 88 -4.79 -0.09 9.07
N LEU A 89 -5.11 1.12 9.53
CA LEU A 89 -4.14 2.07 10.11
C LEU A 89 -3.45 1.53 11.37
N THR A 90 -4.18 0.77 12.20
CA THR A 90 -3.71 0.33 13.52
C THR A 90 -3.10 -1.07 13.55
N ARG A 91 -3.05 -1.77 12.40
CA ARG A 91 -2.58 -3.15 12.34
C ARG A 91 -1.10 -3.28 12.68
N ARG A 92 -0.77 -4.26 13.53
CA ARG A 92 0.60 -4.54 13.99
C ARG A 92 1.25 -5.65 13.16
N GLY A 93 2.58 -5.69 13.15
CA GLY A 93 3.37 -6.62 12.32
C GLY A 93 2.97 -8.09 12.44
N GLU A 94 2.86 -8.62 13.66
CA GLU A 94 2.51 -10.03 13.87
C GLU A 94 1.12 -10.37 13.28
N SER A 95 0.11 -9.54 13.55
CA SER A 95 -1.24 -9.77 13.03
C SER A 95 -1.35 -9.47 11.52
N PHE A 96 -0.50 -8.59 11.01
CA PHE A 96 -0.41 -8.29 9.59
C PHE A 96 0.10 -9.50 8.80
N TYR A 97 1.27 -10.01 9.16
CA TYR A 97 1.92 -11.12 8.46
C TYR A 97 1.18 -12.45 8.64
N LYS A 98 0.55 -12.69 9.80
CA LYS A 98 -0.33 -13.86 10.01
C LYS A 98 -1.51 -13.92 9.05
N ARG A 99 -2.02 -12.76 8.60
CA ARG A 99 -3.13 -12.68 7.64
C ARG A 99 -2.68 -12.77 6.18
N GLY A 100 -1.37 -12.80 5.93
CA GLY A 100 -0.78 -12.98 4.61
C GLY A 100 -1.33 -12.00 3.59
N ILE A 101 -1.63 -12.52 2.39
CA ILE A 101 -2.04 -11.78 1.19
C ILE A 101 -3.20 -10.79 1.45
N ARG A 102 -4.10 -11.10 2.38
CA ARG A 102 -5.23 -10.23 2.69
C ARG A 102 -4.80 -8.90 3.30
N SER A 103 -3.76 -8.86 4.15
CA SER A 103 -3.29 -7.59 4.71
C SER A 103 -2.66 -6.68 3.64
N TYR A 104 -1.98 -7.28 2.65
CA TYR A 104 -1.45 -6.54 1.49
C TYR A 104 -2.60 -6.00 0.64
N ALA A 105 -3.62 -6.81 0.35
CA ALA A 105 -4.80 -6.39 -0.39
C ALA A 105 -5.54 -5.22 0.29
N GLU A 106 -5.72 -5.29 1.61
CA GLU A 106 -6.36 -4.21 2.38
C GLU A 106 -5.51 -2.93 2.40
N SER A 107 -4.18 -3.06 2.51
CA SER A 107 -3.26 -1.91 2.49
C SER A 107 -3.21 -1.26 1.11
N TRP A 108 -3.17 -2.08 0.05
CA TRP A 108 -3.27 -1.64 -1.33
C TRP A 108 -4.59 -0.89 -1.58
N ALA A 109 -5.72 -1.43 -1.10
CA ALA A 109 -7.02 -0.80 -1.27
C ALA A 109 -7.05 0.62 -0.67
N LEU A 110 -6.51 0.81 0.54
CA LEU A 110 -6.43 2.13 1.16
C LEU A 110 -5.52 3.08 0.37
N VAL A 111 -4.33 2.65 -0.05
CA VAL A 111 -3.42 3.48 -0.85
C VAL A 111 -4.04 3.85 -2.19
N HIS A 112 -4.67 2.89 -2.88
CA HIS A 112 -5.32 3.09 -4.16
C HIS A 112 -6.50 4.08 -4.05
N PHE A 113 -7.33 3.93 -3.02
CA PHE A 113 -8.37 4.89 -2.67
C PHE A 113 -7.82 6.31 -2.42
N LEU A 114 -6.71 6.45 -1.68
CA LEU A 114 -6.11 7.76 -1.44
C LEU A 114 -5.53 8.39 -2.71
N TYR A 115 -5.06 7.60 -3.67
CA TYR A 115 -4.60 8.13 -4.97
C TYR A 115 -5.75 8.50 -5.93
N HIS A 116 -6.86 7.76 -5.90
CA HIS A 116 -7.84 7.77 -6.99
C HIS A 116 -9.28 8.04 -6.56
N GLY A 117 -9.65 7.72 -5.32
CA GLY A 117 -11.03 7.77 -4.82
C GLY A 117 -11.32 8.90 -3.83
N TYR A 118 -10.29 9.60 -3.33
CA TYR A 118 -10.45 10.69 -2.38
C TYR A 118 -9.72 11.96 -2.82
N SER A 119 -10.44 13.08 -2.93
CA SER A 119 -9.89 14.37 -3.40
C SER A 119 -8.73 14.88 -2.54
N GLY A 120 -8.79 14.68 -1.22
CA GLY A 120 -7.71 15.01 -0.28
C GLY A 120 -6.66 13.91 -0.10
N GLY A 121 -6.80 12.76 -0.78
CA GLY A 121 -6.03 11.56 -0.46
C GLY A 121 -4.54 11.69 -0.77
N LYS A 122 -4.20 12.29 -1.92
CA LYS A 122 -2.82 12.61 -2.27
C LYS A 122 -2.16 13.56 -1.27
N GLN A 123 -2.92 14.48 -0.68
CA GLN A 123 -2.40 15.35 0.37
C GLN A 123 -2.06 14.57 1.64
N ILE A 124 -2.94 13.66 2.07
CA ILE A 124 -2.68 12.78 3.22
C ILE A 124 -1.39 11.98 2.99
N LEU A 125 -1.26 11.35 1.82
CA LEU A 125 -0.06 10.58 1.46
C LEU A 125 1.20 11.44 1.46
N ARG A 126 1.13 12.65 0.87
CA ARG A 126 2.22 13.62 0.86
C ARG A 126 2.66 14.00 2.27
N THR A 127 1.73 14.36 3.15
CA THR A 127 2.03 14.71 4.54
C THR A 127 2.72 13.55 5.27
N ILE A 128 2.30 12.30 5.03
CA ILE A 128 2.98 11.13 5.60
C ILE A 128 4.41 11.04 5.07
N PHE A 129 4.63 11.11 3.75
CA PHE A 129 5.96 11.08 3.13
C PHE A 129 6.89 12.16 3.68
N GLU A 130 6.42 13.42 3.78
CA GLU A 130 7.21 14.56 4.27
C GLU A 130 7.63 14.42 5.75
N LYS A 131 6.82 13.72 6.55
CA LYS A 131 7.09 13.50 7.98
C LYS A 131 7.78 12.15 8.26
N LEU A 132 8.08 11.33 7.26
CA LEU A 132 8.81 10.08 7.49
C LEU A 132 10.15 10.35 8.16
N GLY A 133 10.48 9.56 9.17
CA GLY A 133 11.74 9.69 9.92
C GLY A 133 11.77 10.82 10.95
N THR A 134 10.74 11.68 11.03
CA THR A 134 10.70 12.78 12.01
C THR A 134 10.10 12.37 13.36
N GLY A 135 9.55 11.17 13.47
CA GLY A 135 8.89 10.70 14.69
C GLY A 135 8.22 9.34 14.56
N PRO A 136 7.44 8.92 15.56
CA PRO A 136 6.72 7.65 15.54
C PRO A 136 5.67 7.59 14.41
N ALA A 137 5.62 6.47 13.69
CA ALA A 137 4.69 6.25 12.58
C ALA A 137 3.22 6.56 12.93
N LYS A 138 2.78 6.24 14.15
CA LYS A 138 1.40 6.50 14.61
C LYS A 138 1.09 8.00 14.70
N GLU A 139 2.04 8.80 15.16
CA GLU A 139 1.88 10.25 15.26
C GLU A 139 1.86 10.90 13.89
N ILE A 140 2.73 10.45 12.98
CA ILE A 140 2.75 10.90 11.59
C ILE A 140 1.39 10.67 10.91
N VAL A 141 0.82 9.47 11.06
CA VAL A 141 -0.50 9.13 10.50
C VAL A 141 -1.61 9.95 11.16
N ARG A 142 -1.55 10.17 12.48
CA ARG A 142 -2.52 11.01 13.19
C ARG A 142 -2.51 12.43 12.64
N ASP A 143 -1.33 13.04 12.54
CA ASP A 143 -1.15 14.41 12.07
C ASP A 143 -1.60 14.56 10.60
N ALA A 144 -1.28 13.58 9.74
CA ALA A 144 -1.69 13.59 8.34
C ALA A 144 -3.22 13.57 8.15
N LEU A 145 -3.95 13.18 9.18
CA LEU A 145 -5.40 13.01 9.16
C LEU A 145 -6.10 13.92 10.20
N GLU A 146 -5.41 14.93 10.74
CA GLU A 146 -5.92 15.84 11.76
C GLU A 146 -7.15 16.64 11.28
N ASN A 147 -7.08 17.15 10.05
CA ASN A 147 -8.14 17.96 9.43
C ASN A 147 -9.02 17.15 8.46
N VAL A 148 -9.04 15.83 8.60
CA VAL A 148 -9.80 14.93 7.73
C VAL A 148 -11.01 14.41 8.48
N ASP A 149 -12.20 14.67 7.93
CA ASP A 149 -13.44 14.05 8.42
C ASP A 149 -13.35 12.53 8.25
N ARG A 150 -13.27 11.82 9.38
CA ARG A 150 -13.09 10.37 9.42
C ARG A 150 -14.33 9.62 8.97
N GLN A 151 -15.52 10.16 9.19
CA GLN A 151 -16.76 9.54 8.78
C GLN A 151 -16.92 9.66 7.26
N ASP A 152 -16.65 10.84 6.70
CA ASP A 152 -16.64 11.06 5.24
C ASP A 152 -15.58 10.19 4.55
N LEU A 153 -14.37 10.12 5.10
CA LEU A 153 -13.27 9.30 4.56
C LEU A 153 -13.66 7.81 4.51
N GLU A 154 -14.21 7.28 5.61
CA GLU A 154 -14.68 5.89 5.71
C GLU A 154 -15.84 5.61 4.75
N ALA A 155 -16.83 6.50 4.68
CA ALA A 155 -17.98 6.34 3.78
C ALA A 155 -17.54 6.32 2.30
N LYS A 156 -16.64 7.24 1.92
CA LYS A 156 -16.08 7.29 0.56
C LYS A 156 -15.19 6.09 0.25
N PHE A 157 -14.44 5.58 1.22
CA PHE A 157 -13.65 4.36 1.04
C PHE A 157 -14.57 3.16 0.75
N ARG A 158 -15.66 3.00 1.50
CA ARG A 158 -16.65 1.93 1.25
C ARG A 158 -17.27 2.05 -0.13
N ALA A 159 -17.74 3.25 -0.50
CA ALA A 159 -18.32 3.49 -1.82
C ALA A 159 -17.31 3.23 -2.95
N TYR A 160 -16.05 3.59 -2.74
CA TYR A 160 -14.97 3.33 -3.68
C TYR A 160 -14.75 1.83 -3.89
N MET A 161 -14.70 1.06 -2.80
CA MET A 161 -14.53 -0.39 -2.88
C MET A 161 -15.72 -1.07 -3.55
N THR A 162 -16.96 -0.66 -3.25
CA THR A 162 -18.16 -1.15 -3.96
C THR A 162 -18.04 -0.93 -5.46
N LYS A 163 -17.66 0.27 -5.89
CA LYS A 163 -17.46 0.57 -7.32
C LYS A 163 -16.39 -0.31 -7.97
N LEU A 164 -15.29 -0.62 -7.26
CA LEU A 164 -14.26 -1.51 -7.80
C LEU A 164 -14.74 -2.96 -7.89
N PHE A 165 -15.60 -3.40 -6.98
CA PHE A 165 -16.16 -4.74 -6.99
C PHE A 165 -17.13 -4.98 -8.16
N ASP A 166 -17.82 -3.93 -8.59
CA ASP A 166 -18.83 -3.97 -9.65
C ASP A 166 -18.28 -3.64 -11.06
N ARG A 167 -16.95 -3.60 -11.24
CA ARG A 167 -16.31 -3.23 -12.51
C ARG A 167 -16.42 -4.30 -13.60
#